data_AF-E3GHW4-F1
#
_entry.id   AF-E3GHW4-F1
#
_cell.length_a   1.000
_cell.length_b   1.000
_cell.length_c   1.000
_cell.angle_alpha   90.00
_cell.angle_beta   90.00
_cell.angle_gamma   90.00
#
_symmetry.space_group_name_H-M   'P 1'
#
loop_
_entity.id
_entity.type
_entity.pdbx_description
1 polymer ?
#
loop_
_entity_poly.entity_id
_entity_poly.type
_entity_poly.pdbx_seq_one_letter_code
_entity_poly.pdbx_strand_id
1 'polypeptide(L)'
;MTPDEVRMLDNRYALLFIRGERPIKDEKYNLLKHPNIHLTTDGGMLPYEHGRVDHAVASMSLVPYSPDMVIEEMEISEEITCMLWSEEDLETYFEKLKEIQLNEPNNETKKEA
;
A
#
# COMPACT_ATOMS: atom_id res chain seq x y z
N MET A 1 -12.50 -39.91 14.03
CA MET A 1 -13.12 -38.72 14.61
C MET A 1 -14.20 -38.26 13.66
N THR A 2 -15.44 -38.09 14.13
CA THR A 2 -16.52 -37.58 13.30
C THR A 2 -16.40 -36.06 13.12
N PRO A 3 -16.97 -35.45 12.06
CA PRO A 3 -16.92 -34.00 11.88
C PRO A 3 -17.49 -33.24 13.09
N ASP A 4 -18.49 -33.79 13.77
CA ASP A 4 -19.09 -33.18 14.96
C ASP A 4 -18.15 -33.24 16.16
N GLU A 5 -17.42 -34.33 16.36
CA GLU A 5 -16.35 -34.41 17.36
C GLU A 5 -15.25 -33.38 17.08
N VAL A 6 -14.88 -33.16 15.82
CA VAL A 6 -13.88 -32.14 15.45
C VAL A 6 -14.39 -30.73 15.76
N ARG A 7 -15.68 -30.46 15.55
CA ARG A 7 -16.31 -29.18 15.91
C ARG A 7 -16.36 -28.94 17.42
N MET A 8 -16.44 -30.01 18.20
CA MET A 8 -16.41 -29.94 19.67
C MET A 8 -14.99 -29.94 20.26
N LEU A 9 -13.95 -30.04 19.43
CA LEU A 9 -12.56 -30.02 19.90
C LEU A 9 -12.20 -28.63 20.45
N ASP A 10 -11.50 -28.60 21.58
CA ASP A 10 -10.98 -27.37 22.17
C ASP A 10 -10.07 -26.64 21.16
N ASN A 11 -10.30 -25.33 21.00
CA ASN A 11 -9.61 -24.46 20.05
C ASN A 11 -8.08 -24.43 20.22
N ARG A 12 -7.55 -24.85 21.37
CA ARG A 12 -6.12 -24.98 21.60
C ARG A 12 -5.47 -26.09 20.78
N TYR A 13 -6.24 -27.10 20.36
CA TYR A 13 -5.71 -28.24 19.62
C TYR A 13 -5.96 -28.13 18.11
N ALA A 14 -5.06 -28.75 17.35
CA ALA A 14 -5.14 -28.96 15.92
C ALA A 14 -4.97 -30.46 15.61
N LEU A 15 -5.49 -30.88 14.46
CA LEU A 15 -5.25 -32.22 13.91
C LEU A 15 -4.22 -32.11 12.80
N LEU A 16 -3.10 -32.82 12.96
CA LEU A 16 -2.05 -32.91 11.96
C LEU A 16 -2.21 -34.21 11.17
N PHE A 17 -2.21 -34.07 9.85
CA PHE A 17 -2.21 -35.18 8.90
C PHE A 17 -0.86 -35.23 8.22
N ILE A 18 0.00 -36.15 8.66
CA ILE A 18 1.31 -36.42 8.07
C ILE A 18 1.19 -37.71 7.25
N ARG A 19 1.67 -37.69 6.00
CA ARG A 19 1.59 -38.86 5.13
C ARG A 19 2.34 -40.05 5.76
N GLY A 20 1.67 -41.21 5.82
CA GLY A 20 2.24 -42.45 6.36
C GLY A 20 2.07 -42.59 7.88
N GLU A 21 1.72 -41.52 8.56
CA GLU A 21 1.44 -41.53 10.00
C GLU A 21 -0.06 -41.56 10.28
N ARG A 22 -0.39 -42.01 11.49
CA ARG A 22 -1.75 -41.83 11.99
C ARG A 22 -2.01 -40.35 12.28
N PRO A 23 -3.24 -39.85 12.13
CA PRO A 23 -3.56 -38.47 12.49
C PRO A 23 -3.17 -38.18 13.95
N ILE A 24 -2.49 -37.06 14.17
CA ILE A 24 -1.98 -36.65 15.47
C ILE A 24 -2.78 -35.45 15.96
N LYS A 25 -3.07 -35.42 17.26
CA LYS A 25 -3.62 -34.25 17.94
C LYS A 25 -2.45 -33.48 18.58
N ASP A 26 -2.29 -32.23 18.20
CA ASP A 26 -1.21 -31.36 18.70
C ASP A 26 -1.76 -30.01 19.15
N GLU A 27 -0.99 -29.24 19.91
CA GLU A 27 -1.34 -27.88 20.30
C GLU A 27 -1.04 -26.88 19.18
N LYS A 28 -1.90 -25.87 19.03
CA LYS A 28 -1.64 -24.76 18.13
C LYS A 28 -0.44 -23.97 18.62
N TYR A 29 0.37 -23.50 17.68
CA TYR A 29 1.50 -22.64 18.00
C TYR A 29 1.03 -21.35 18.70
N ASN A 30 1.70 -20.98 19.80
CA ASN A 30 1.38 -19.76 20.51
C ASN A 30 2.00 -18.55 19.80
N LEU A 31 1.17 -17.78 19.09
CA LEU A 31 1.59 -16.60 18.33
C LEU A 31 2.35 -15.57 19.17
N LEU A 32 1.99 -15.42 20.45
CA LEU A 32 2.66 -14.45 21.35
C LEU A 32 4.13 -14.79 21.64
N LYS A 33 4.55 -16.04 21.37
CA LYS A 33 5.94 -16.47 21.51
C LYS A 33 6.75 -16.33 20.22
N HIS A 34 6.13 -15.85 19.13
CA HIS A 34 6.81 -15.69 17.86
C HIS A 34 7.92 -14.62 17.98
N PRO A 35 9.15 -14.86 17.47
CA PRO A 35 10.25 -13.89 17.59
C PRO A 35 9.90 -12.51 17.01
N ASN A 36 9.09 -12.51 15.95
CA ASN A 36 8.66 -11.29 15.26
C ASN A 36 7.27 -10.78 15.70
N ILE A 37 6.78 -11.18 16.88
CA ILE A 37 5.48 -10.70 17.40
C ILE A 37 5.45 -9.17 17.50
N HIS A 38 6.60 -8.55 17.78
CA HIS A 38 6.80 -7.10 17.89
C HIS A 38 6.44 -6.31 16.60
N LEU A 39 6.37 -6.97 15.44
CA LEU A 39 5.97 -6.35 14.17
C LEU A 39 4.45 -6.37 13.93
N THR A 40 3.68 -7.00 14.81
CA THR A 40 2.23 -7.14 14.66
C THR A 40 1.49 -6.27 15.66
N THR A 41 0.18 -6.13 15.47
CA THR A 41 -0.72 -5.41 16.38
C THR A 41 -0.62 -5.91 17.82
N ASP A 42 -0.50 -7.22 18.00
CA ASP A 42 -0.41 -7.85 19.31
C ASP A 42 0.93 -7.56 20.01
N GLY A 43 1.97 -7.21 19.24
CA GLY A 43 3.27 -6.77 19.74
C GLY A 43 3.40 -5.26 19.94
N GLY A 44 2.31 -4.49 19.78
CA GLY A 44 2.28 -3.05 19.97
C GLY A 44 2.58 -2.22 18.73
N MET A 45 2.68 -2.84 17.55
CA MET A 45 2.76 -2.10 16.28
C MET A 45 1.39 -1.61 15.82
N LEU A 46 1.40 -0.58 14.98
CA LEU A 46 0.17 -0.07 14.37
C LEU A 46 -0.49 -1.15 13.49
N PRO A 47 -1.83 -1.23 13.49
CA PRO A 47 -2.55 -2.05 12.53
C PRO A 47 -2.15 -1.72 11.11
N TYR A 48 -2.09 -2.73 10.26
CA TYR A 48 -1.90 -2.51 8.83
C TYR A 48 -3.13 -1.79 8.25
N GLU A 49 -2.94 -0.56 7.79
CA GLU A 49 -3.97 0.23 7.13
C GLU A 49 -3.94 -0.06 5.63
N HIS A 50 -4.89 -0.85 5.16
CA HIS A 50 -5.02 -1.11 3.73
C HIS A 50 -5.64 0.10 3.02
N GLY A 51 -5.07 0.49 1.88
CA GLY A 51 -5.59 1.58 1.04
C GLY A 51 -5.27 2.98 1.55
N ARG A 52 -4.22 3.15 2.35
CA ARG A 52 -3.70 4.48 2.68
C ARG A 52 -3.25 5.19 1.39
N VAL A 53 -3.70 6.44 1.22
CA VAL A 53 -3.30 7.25 0.06
C VAL A 53 -2.06 8.04 0.47
N ASP A 54 -0.88 7.54 0.11
CA ASP A 54 0.41 8.16 0.44
C ASP A 54 0.75 9.34 -0.47
N HIS A 55 0.33 9.28 -1.74
CA HIS A 55 0.57 10.33 -2.75
C HIS A 55 -0.66 10.55 -3.64
N ALA A 56 -1.34 11.69 -3.46
CA ALA A 56 -2.44 12.12 -4.33
C ALA A 56 -1.92 13.11 -5.39
N VAL A 57 -1.41 12.59 -6.51
CA VAL A 57 -0.70 13.39 -7.54
C VAL A 57 -1.62 13.92 -8.64
N ALA A 58 -2.91 13.56 -8.64
CA ALA A 58 -3.85 14.07 -9.62
C ALA A 58 -4.37 15.47 -9.21
N SER A 59 -4.06 16.49 -10.00
CA SER A 59 -4.70 17.81 -9.90
C SER A 59 -5.67 18.00 -11.05
N MET A 60 -6.83 18.59 -10.76
CA MET A 60 -7.82 18.97 -11.76
C MET A 60 -8.11 20.45 -11.59
N SER A 61 -7.97 21.22 -12.66
CA SER A 61 -8.25 22.66 -12.68
C SER A 61 -9.47 22.92 -13.55
N LEU A 62 -10.32 23.84 -13.08
CA LEU A 62 -11.48 24.31 -13.83
C LEU A 62 -11.01 25.44 -14.75
N VAL A 63 -11.14 25.25 -16.06
CA VAL A 63 -10.81 26.27 -17.05
C VAL A 63 -12.11 26.84 -17.63
N PRO A 64 -12.30 28.17 -17.69
CA PRO A 64 -13.49 28.77 -18.28
C PRO A 64 -13.56 28.44 -19.77
N TYR A 65 -14.68 27.85 -20.18
CA TYR A 65 -14.93 27.49 -21.57
C TYR A 65 -15.14 28.74 -22.43
N SER A 66 -14.41 28.83 -23.55
CA SER A 66 -14.66 29.79 -24.61
C SER A 66 -14.85 29.04 -25.94
N PRO A 67 -15.73 29.52 -26.85
CA PRO A 67 -15.99 28.83 -28.12
C PRO A 67 -14.76 28.70 -29.02
N ASP A 68 -13.78 29.59 -28.84
CA ASP A 68 -12.51 29.62 -29.58
C ASP A 68 -11.42 28.77 -28.92
N MET A 69 -11.73 28.08 -27.81
CA MET A 69 -10.78 27.25 -27.09
C MET A 69 -10.47 25.99 -27.90
N VAL A 70 -9.26 25.92 -28.44
CA VAL A 70 -8.73 24.71 -29.06
C VAL A 70 -8.19 23.82 -27.96
N ILE A 71 -8.81 22.65 -27.79
CA ILE A 71 -8.25 21.58 -26.96
C ILE A 71 -7.23 20.87 -27.86
N GLU A 72 -5.95 21.00 -27.55
CA GLU A 72 -4.93 20.16 -28.17
C GLU A 72 -5.19 18.71 -27.75
N GLU A 73 -5.76 17.92 -28.66
CA GLU A 73 -5.80 16.48 -28.47
C GLU A 73 -4.35 16.00 -28.41
N MET A 74 -4.01 15.33 -27.31
CA MET A 74 -2.69 14.74 -27.18
C MET A 74 -2.60 13.59 -28.18
N GLU A 75 -1.97 13.82 -29.33
CA GLU A 75 -1.73 12.76 -30.32
C GLU A 75 -0.83 11.70 -29.68
N ILE A 76 -1.42 10.53 -29.41
CA ILE A 76 -0.67 9.36 -28.95
C ILE A 76 0.14 8.87 -30.16
N SER A 77 1.35 9.39 -30.34
CA SER A 77 2.26 8.89 -31.37
C SER A 77 2.68 7.45 -31.04
N GLU A 78 2.93 6.64 -32.06
CA GLU A 78 3.40 5.26 -31.90
C GLU A 78 4.78 5.16 -31.21
N GLU A 79 5.46 6.30 -31.01
CA GLU A 79 6.78 6.41 -30.37
C GLU A 79 6.73 6.80 -28.88
N ILE A 80 5.55 6.83 -28.25
CA ILE A 80 5.49 7.04 -26.79
C ILE A 80 6.12 5.83 -26.09
N THR A 81 7.37 6.03 -25.66
CA THR A 81 8.12 5.04 -24.89
C THR A 81 7.65 5.10 -23.44
N CYS A 82 6.73 4.21 -23.08
CA CYS A 82 6.40 3.98 -21.68
C CYS A 82 7.53 3.18 -21.02
N MET A 83 7.99 3.65 -19.86
CA MET A 83 8.95 2.91 -19.03
C MET A 83 8.21 2.34 -17.82
N LEU A 84 8.43 1.06 -17.55
CA LEU A 84 7.92 0.40 -16.35
C LEU A 84 8.83 0.74 -15.17
N TRP A 85 8.24 1.33 -14.14
CA TRP A 85 8.95 1.69 -12.91
C TRP A 85 8.53 0.74 -11.80
N SER A 86 9.47 0.40 -10.91
CA SER A 86 9.15 -0.33 -9.68
C SER A 86 8.52 0.61 -8.65
N GLU A 87 7.84 0.04 -7.65
CA GLU A 87 7.26 0.80 -6.54
C GLU A 87 8.35 1.56 -5.76
N GLU A 88 9.53 0.94 -5.58
CA GLU A 88 10.69 1.57 -4.93
C GLU A 88 11.20 2.79 -5.73
N ASP A 89 11.32 2.67 -7.05
CA ASP A 89 11.78 3.77 -7.91
C ASP A 89 10.80 4.95 -7.90
N LEU A 90 9.50 4.64 -7.90
CA LEU A 90 8.42 5.62 -7.89
C LEU A 90 8.42 6.42 -6.58
N GLU A 91 8.61 5.74 -5.45
CA GLU A 91 8.71 6.37 -4.13
C GLU A 91 9.89 7.35 -4.06
N THR A 92 11.08 6.94 -4.52
CA THR A 92 12.27 7.82 -4.53
C THR A 92 12.10 9.05 -5.41
N TYR A 93 11.35 8.93 -6.50
CA TYR A 93 11.05 10.05 -7.38
C TYR A 93 10.11 11.06 -6.70
N PHE A 94 9.08 10.58 -6.02
CA PHE A 94 8.18 11.45 -5.26
C PHE A 94 8.87 12.15 -4.09
N GLU A 95 9.78 11.47 -3.39
CA GLU A 95 10.59 12.11 -2.34
C GLU A 95 11.42 13.27 -2.89
N LYS A 96 12.09 13.08 -4.04
CA LYS A 96 12.86 14.14 -4.70
C LYS A 96 11.98 15.32 -5.10
N LEU A 97 10.77 15.08 -5.63
CA LEU A 97 9.84 16.16 -5.97
C LEU A 97 9.41 16.97 -4.75
N LYS A 98 9.17 16.33 -3.61
CA LYS A 98 8.84 17.02 -2.34
C LYS A 98 10.00 17.89 -1.85
N GLU A 99 11.24 17.41 -1.95
CA GLU A 99 12.43 18.18 -1.59
C GLU A 99 12.62 19.42 -2.48
N ILE A 100 12.33 19.30 -3.77
CA ILE A 100 12.40 20.43 -4.72
C ILE A 100 11.35 21.48 -4.38
N GLN A 101 10.10 21.08 -4.09
CA GLN A 101 9.03 22.01 -3.71
C GLN A 101 9.28 22.73 -2.37
N LEU A 102 9.93 22.09 -1.40
CA LEU A 102 10.31 22.75 -0.14
C LEU A 102 11.44 23.78 -0.29
N ASN A 103 12.24 23.66 -1.35
CA ASN A 103 13.42 24.51 -1.58
C ASN A 103 13.18 25.70 -2.51
N GLU A 104 11.96 25.89 -3.03
CA GLU A 104 11.60 27.13 -3.72
C GLU A 104 11.45 28.29 -2.70
N PRO A 105 12.28 29.35 -2.76
CA PRO A 105 12.08 30.50 -1.89
C PRO A 105 10.82 31.26 -2.32
N ASN A 106 9.92 31.52 -1.37
CA ASN A 106 8.79 32.45 -1.50
C ASN A 106 9.28 33.81 -2.06
N ASN A 107 9.28 33.98 -3.38
CA ASN A 107 9.48 35.25 -4.04
C ASN A 107 8.13 35.95 -4.22
N GLU A 108 7.46 36.22 -3.10
CA GLU A 108 6.46 37.27 -3.00
C GLU A 108 7.04 38.40 -2.16
N THR A 109 7.77 39.31 -2.80
CA THR A 109 7.88 40.68 -2.30
C THR A 109 7.95 41.69 -3.45
N LYS A 110 6.89 42.49 -3.52
CA LYS A 110 6.81 43.88 -4.02
C LYS A 110 6.88 44.08 -5.54
N LYS A 111 5.73 44.44 -6.10
CA LYS A 111 5.54 45.69 -6.86
C LYS A 111 4.06 46.12 -6.81
N GLU A 112 3.68 46.65 -5.65
CA GLU A 112 2.77 47.79 -5.62
C GLU A 112 3.61 49.03 -5.96
N ALA A 113 3.32 49.66 -7.09
CA ALA A 113 3.46 51.09 -7.39
C ALA A 113 3.03 51.33 -8.85
#